data_AF-A0A8H2XGV3-F1
#
_entry.id   AF-A0A8H2XGV3-F1
#
_cell.length_a   1.000
_cell.length_b   1.000
_cell.length_c   1.000
_cell.angle_alpha   90.00
_cell.angle_beta   90.00
_cell.angle_gamma   90.00
#
_symmetry.space_group_name_H-M   'P 1'
#
loop_
_entity.id
_entity.type
_entity.pdbx_description
1 polymer ?
#
loop_
_entity_poly.entity_id
_entity_poly.type
_entity_poly.pdbx_seq_one_letter_code
_entity_poly.pdbx_strand_id
1 'polypeptide(L)'
;MIRILALHGYAQSGEIFKKKMSALRKACGENIEFVFLDAPILLQPVDMPQSSASVEALDTVKAPPEESELQPRAWWRGNQDKNGYHHIPETIEYLKNFLKDQRFNGVFGFSQGACMAAALAKILEQPEAYPAILVDGEAPHPPLHHIHH
;
A
#
# COMPACT_ATOMS: atom_id res chain seq x y z
N MET A 1 4.05 20.30 -8.54
CA MET A 1 4.69 19.15 -7.88
C MET A 1 3.79 17.94 -8.09
N ILE A 2 4.31 16.85 -8.67
CA ILE A 2 3.57 15.61 -8.92
C ILE A 2 3.67 14.74 -7.67
N ARG A 3 2.54 14.37 -7.06
CA ARG A 3 2.49 13.53 -5.86
C ARG A 3 2.07 12.11 -6.22
N ILE A 4 2.88 11.13 -5.85
CA ILE A 4 2.63 9.71 -6.11
C ILE A 4 2.46 8.99 -4.78
N LEU A 5 1.29 8.36 -4.59
CA LEU A 5 1.06 7.47 -3.45
C LEU A 5 1.80 6.14 -3.69
N ALA A 6 2.65 5.73 -2.76
CA ALA A 6 3.47 4.52 -2.88
C ALA A 6 3.03 3.43 -1.88
N LEU A 7 2.60 2.28 -2.40
CA LEU A 7 2.07 1.15 -1.62
C LEU A 7 3.05 -0.03 -1.60
N HIS A 8 3.51 -0.42 -0.41
CA HIS A 8 4.52 -1.48 -0.24
C HIS A 8 3.95 -2.89 -0.45
N GLY A 9 4.83 -3.90 -0.59
CA GLY A 9 4.45 -5.32 -0.72
C GLY A 9 4.08 -5.99 0.61
N TYR A 10 3.61 -7.23 0.55
CA TYR A 10 3.30 -8.02 1.75
C TYR A 10 4.53 -8.19 2.64
N ALA A 11 4.33 -8.13 3.97
CA ALA A 11 5.39 -8.25 4.97
C ALA A 11 6.51 -7.20 4.84
N GLN A 12 6.16 -5.98 4.41
CA GLN A 12 7.02 -4.80 4.35
C GLN A 12 6.37 -3.64 5.13
N SER A 13 7.06 -2.51 5.16
CA SER A 13 6.54 -1.22 5.64
C SER A 13 6.84 -0.12 4.62
N GLY A 14 6.21 1.04 4.80
CA GLY A 14 6.43 2.24 4.00
C GLY A 14 7.89 2.70 4.06
N GLU A 15 8.54 2.67 5.23
CA GLU A 15 9.93 3.10 5.39
C GLU A 15 10.91 2.15 4.68
N ILE A 16 10.67 0.84 4.73
CA ILE A 16 11.48 -0.14 3.99
C ILE A 16 11.31 0.04 2.49
N PHE A 17 10.07 0.25 2.03
CA PHE A 17 9.81 0.51 0.62
C PHE A 17 10.46 1.82 0.14
N LYS A 18 10.43 2.86 0.97
CA LYS A 18 11.12 4.14 0.72
C LYS A 18 12.63 3.99 0.57
N LYS A 19 13.27 3.20 1.43
CA LYS A 19 14.70 2.88 1.30
C LYS A 19 14.99 2.14 -0.01
N LYS A 20 14.17 1.13 -0.36
CA LYS A 20 14.30 0.37 -1.61
C LYS A 20 14.11 1.23 -2.87
N MET A 21 13.21 2.21 -2.82
CA MET A 21 12.98 3.14 -3.93
C MET A 21 13.96 4.32 -3.99
N SER A 22 15.02 4.35 -3.18
CA SER A 22 15.95 5.50 -3.12
C SER A 22 16.59 5.85 -4.47
N ALA A 23 17.03 4.86 -5.26
CA ALA A 23 17.61 5.10 -6.58
C ALA A 23 16.58 5.66 -7.58
N LEU A 24 15.38 5.08 -7.62
CA LEU A 24 14.29 5.54 -8.48
C LEU A 24 13.86 6.97 -8.13
N ARG A 25 13.71 7.27 -6.84
CA ARG A 25 13.39 8.64 -6.37
C ARG A 25 14.42 9.66 -6.83
N LYS A 26 15.71 9.32 -6.76
CA LYS A 26 16.79 10.18 -7.27
C LYS A 26 16.68 10.40 -8.77
N ALA A 27 16.32 9.37 -9.53
CA ALA A 27 16.15 9.46 -10.98
C ALA A 27 14.93 10.30 -11.41
N CYS A 28 13.85 10.30 -10.61
CA CYS A 28 12.63 11.08 -10.86
C CYS A 28 12.80 12.61 -10.72
N GLY A 29 13.87 13.07 -10.06
CA GLY A 29 14.13 14.48 -9.80
C GLY A 29 13.20 15.11 -8.75
N GLU A 30 13.35 16.41 -8.53
CA GLU A 30 12.70 17.14 -7.42
C GLU A 30 11.22 17.48 -7.66
N ASN A 31 10.74 17.28 -8.90
CA ASN A 31 9.35 17.59 -9.27
C ASN A 31 8.36 16.50 -8.87
N ILE A 32 8.84 15.32 -8.44
CA ILE A 32 8.03 14.16 -8.06
C ILE A 32 8.23 13.84 -6.58
N GLU A 33 7.14 13.94 -5.82
CA GLU A 33 7.08 13.53 -4.42
C GLU A 33 6.45 12.13 -4.32
N PHE A 34 7.16 11.19 -3.71
CA PHE A 34 6.60 9.88 -3.34
C PHE A 34 6.18 9.89 -1.87
N VAL A 35 4.91 9.60 -1.61
CA VAL A 35 4.35 9.46 -0.26
C VAL A 35 4.16 7.98 0.04
N PHE A 36 4.99 7.46 0.94
CA PHE A 36 4.99 6.04 1.31
C PHE A 36 4.01 5.81 2.45
N LEU A 37 3.03 4.92 2.22
CA LEU A 37 1.99 4.61 3.20
C LEU A 37 2.21 3.23 3.80
N ASP A 38 2.08 3.14 5.12
CA ASP A 38 2.00 1.87 5.83
C ASP A 38 0.62 1.26 5.67
N ALA A 39 0.58 -0.03 5.35
CA ALA A 39 -0.65 -0.80 5.31
C ALA A 39 -1.22 -1.01 6.73
N PRO A 40 -2.55 -1.09 6.89
CA PRO A 40 -3.18 -1.04 8.21
C PRO A 40 -3.05 -2.36 9.00
N ILE A 41 -2.73 -3.47 8.35
CA ILE A 41 -2.70 -4.79 8.99
C ILE A 41 -1.27 -5.09 9.43
N LEU A 42 -1.05 -5.14 10.75
CA LEU A 42 0.21 -5.62 11.33
C LEU A 42 0.28 -7.15 11.24
N LEU A 43 1.38 -7.69 10.72
CA LEU A 43 1.58 -9.13 10.61
C LEU A 43 2.20 -9.70 11.87
N GLN A 44 1.73 -10.87 12.29
CA GLN A 44 2.32 -11.66 13.35
C GLN A 44 3.32 -12.68 12.77
N PRO A 45 4.20 -13.29 13.59
CA PRO A 45 5.14 -14.31 13.11
C PRO A 45 4.47 -15.47 12.35
N VAL A 46 3.24 -15.84 12.73
CA VAL A 46 2.43 -16.87 12.05
C VAL A 46 2.01 -16.47 10.63
N ASP A 47 1.98 -15.18 10.33
CA ASP A 47 1.57 -14.62 9.03
C ASP A 47 2.73 -14.45 8.06
N MET A 48 3.95 -14.66 8.54
CA MET A 48 5.16 -14.50 7.74
C MET A 48 5.29 -15.67 6.75
N PRO A 49 5.78 -15.41 5.52
CA PRO A 49 6.00 -16.46 4.54
C PRO A 49 6.93 -17.56 5.08
N GLN A 50 6.45 -18.81 5.12
CA GLN A 50 7.17 -19.96 5.68
C GLN A 50 8.23 -20.52 4.71
N SER A 51 8.15 -20.22 3.42
CA SER A 51 9.06 -20.73 2.38
C SER A 51 9.71 -19.58 1.62
N SER A 52 11.04 -19.66 1.54
CA SER A 52 12.01 -18.68 1.05
C SER A 52 12.06 -17.40 1.88
N ALA A 53 13.08 -17.34 2.73
CA ALA A 53 13.74 -16.09 3.08
C ALA A 53 14.17 -15.42 1.77
N SER A 54 13.26 -14.72 1.09
CA SER A 54 13.67 -13.65 0.21
C SER A 54 14.42 -12.69 1.12
N VAL A 55 15.58 -12.23 0.64
CA VAL A 55 16.36 -11.16 1.28
C VAL A 55 15.48 -9.97 1.70
N GLU A 56 14.33 -9.81 1.04
CA GLU A 56 13.30 -8.80 1.27
C GLU A 56 12.50 -8.94 2.57
N ALA A 57 12.33 -10.16 3.11
CA ALA A 57 11.65 -10.41 4.39
C ALA A 57 12.62 -10.39 5.59
N LEU A 58 13.93 -10.48 5.33
CA LEU A 58 14.95 -10.50 6.39
C LEU A 58 15.16 -9.12 7.05
N ASP A 59 14.92 -8.03 6.33
CA ASP A 59 15.02 -6.66 6.87
C ASP A 59 13.85 -6.31 7.80
N THR A 60 12.66 -6.87 7.60
CA THR A 60 11.49 -6.67 8.48
C THR A 60 11.50 -7.58 9.70
N VAL A 61 11.89 -8.84 9.55
CA VAL A 61 11.85 -9.84 10.65
C VAL A 61 12.85 -9.56 11.77
N LYS A 62 13.84 -8.69 11.51
CA LYS A 62 14.86 -8.30 12.49
C LYS A 62 14.57 -6.98 13.22
N ALA A 63 13.52 -6.25 12.82
CA ALA A 63 13.19 -4.99 13.46
C ALA A 63 12.68 -5.22 14.90
N PRO A 64 13.26 -4.55 15.90
CA PRO A 64 12.76 -4.61 17.27
C PRO A 64 11.28 -4.17 17.33
N PRO A 65 10.44 -4.75 18.21
CA PRO A 65 9.02 -4.40 18.34
C PRO A 65 8.77 -2.90 18.58
N GLU A 66 9.70 -2.22 19.23
CA GLU A 66 9.68 -0.77 19.45
C GLU A 66 9.78 0.07 18.17
N GLU A 67 10.30 -0.47 17.07
CA GLU A 67 10.43 0.21 15.78
C GLU A 67 9.18 0.00 14.91
N SER A 68 8.09 0.69 15.25
CA SER A 68 6.77 0.55 14.59
C SER A 68 6.80 0.75 13.07
N GLU A 69 7.68 1.63 12.57
CA GLU A 69 7.84 1.97 11.15
C GLU A 69 8.53 0.87 10.32
N LEU A 70 9.17 -0.11 10.99
CA LEU A 70 9.82 -1.25 10.33
C LEU A 70 9.03 -2.54 10.49
N GLN A 71 7.92 -2.51 11.23
CA GLN A 71 7.11 -3.70 11.44
C GLN A 71 6.46 -4.20 10.13
N PRO A 72 6.38 -5.53 9.94
CA PRO A 72 5.81 -6.10 8.72
C PRO A 72 4.30 -5.87 8.67
N ARG A 73 3.83 -5.33 7.54
CA ARG A 73 2.42 -5.00 7.31
C ARG A 73 1.89 -5.60 6.01
N ALA A 74 0.57 -5.63 5.88
CA ALA A 74 -0.12 -6.10 4.69
C ALA A 74 -1.38 -5.28 4.37
N TRP A 75 -1.78 -5.31 3.10
CA TRP A 75 -3.03 -4.70 2.61
C TRP A 75 -4.22 -5.67 2.72
N TRP A 76 -3.95 -6.97 2.73
CA TRP A 76 -4.89 -8.03 3.06
C TRP A 76 -4.12 -9.28 3.45
N ARG A 77 -4.80 -10.24 4.10
CA ARG A 77 -4.22 -11.55 4.44
C ARG A 77 -4.95 -12.65 3.67
N GLY A 78 -4.20 -13.61 3.15
CA GLY A 78 -4.79 -14.87 2.69
C GLY A 78 -5.13 -15.76 3.89
N ASN A 79 -6.20 -16.54 3.82
CA ASN A 79 -6.40 -17.63 4.78
C ASN A 79 -5.32 -18.71 4.60
N GLN A 80 -5.08 -19.50 5.65
CA GLN A 80 -4.10 -20.60 5.61
C GLN A 80 -4.44 -21.63 4.51
N ASP A 81 -5.73 -21.82 4.22
CA ASP A 81 -6.22 -22.75 3.20
C ASP A 81 -6.25 -22.14 1.78
N LYS A 82 -5.78 -20.90 1.59
CA LYS A 82 -5.77 -20.14 0.32
C LYS A 82 -7.11 -19.99 -0.41
N ASN A 83 -8.23 -20.26 0.25
CA ASN A 83 -9.59 -20.12 -0.27
C ASN A 83 -10.22 -18.73 -0.07
N GLY A 84 -9.51 -17.76 0.50
CA GLY A 84 -10.07 -16.42 0.68
C GLY A 84 -9.06 -15.37 1.13
N TYR A 85 -9.48 -14.11 1.00
CA TYR A 85 -8.75 -12.94 1.49
C TYR A 85 -9.56 -12.24 2.59
N HIS A 86 -8.86 -11.79 3.62
CA HIS A 86 -9.41 -11.06 4.75
C HIS A 86 -8.85 -9.65 4.82
N HIS A 87 -9.57 -8.77 5.52
CA HIS A 87 -9.18 -7.40 5.82
C HIS A 87 -9.18 -6.39 4.65
N ILE A 88 -9.70 -6.79 3.48
CA ILE A 88 -9.86 -5.87 2.35
C ILE A 88 -10.76 -4.67 2.72
N PRO A 89 -11.95 -4.84 3.36
CA PRO A 89 -12.79 -3.71 3.75
C PRO A 89 -12.07 -2.70 4.65
N GLU A 90 -11.30 -3.18 5.64
CA GLU A 90 -10.52 -2.36 6.57
C GLU A 90 -9.46 -1.54 5.84
N THR A 91 -8.79 -2.13 4.85
CA THR A 91 -7.85 -1.42 3.97
C THR A 91 -8.54 -0.36 3.11
N ILE A 92 -9.71 -0.66 2.54
CA ILE A 92 -10.46 0.33 1.75
C ILE A 92 -10.92 1.50 2.63
N GLU A 93 -11.40 1.23 3.84
CA GLU A 93 -11.77 2.27 4.80
C GLU A 93 -10.57 3.14 5.22
N TYR A 94 -9.43 2.52 5.48
CA TYR A 94 -8.18 3.22 5.78
C TYR A 94 -7.75 4.14 4.63
N LEU A 95 -7.73 3.64 3.40
CA LEU A 95 -7.39 4.42 2.21
C LEU A 95 -8.40 5.54 1.95
N LYS A 96 -9.70 5.27 2.12
CA LYS A 96 -10.77 6.28 2.05
C LYS A 96 -10.43 7.45 2.97
N ASN A 97 -10.21 7.19 4.25
CA ASN A 97 -9.92 8.24 5.23
C ASN A 97 -8.62 8.98 4.93
N PHE A 98 -7.57 8.27 4.52
CA PHE A 98 -6.30 8.88 4.15
C PHE A 98 -6.41 9.82 2.93
N LEU A 99 -7.25 9.46 1.95
CA LEU A 99 -7.42 10.20 0.69
C LEU A 99 -8.29 11.45 0.81
N LYS A 100 -9.20 11.54 1.79
CA LYS A 100 -10.08 12.71 1.98
C LYS A 100 -9.27 14.00 2.08
N ASP A 101 -8.21 13.96 2.87
CA ASP A 101 -7.42 15.13 3.27
C ASP A 101 -6.21 15.37 2.35
N GLN A 102 -6.03 14.57 1.30
CA GLN A 102 -4.84 14.60 0.46
C GLN A 102 -5.16 14.52 -1.03
N ARG A 103 -4.24 14.99 -1.87
CA ARG A 103 -4.35 14.88 -3.32
C ARG A 103 -3.10 14.26 -3.92
N PHE A 104 -3.31 13.31 -4.83
CA PHE A 104 -2.29 12.54 -5.53
C PHE A 104 -2.55 12.59 -7.03
N ASN A 105 -1.48 12.67 -7.80
CA ASN A 105 -1.54 12.62 -9.25
C ASN A 105 -1.52 11.17 -9.76
N GLY A 106 -0.93 10.25 -9.00
CA GLY A 106 -0.87 8.84 -9.35
C GLY A 106 -0.62 7.95 -8.14
N VAL A 107 -0.66 6.64 -8.39
CA VAL A 107 -0.33 5.62 -7.41
C VAL A 107 0.68 4.65 -8.01
N PHE A 108 1.63 4.23 -7.19
CA PHE A 108 2.65 3.24 -7.49
C PHE A 108 2.60 2.17 -6.41
N GLY A 109 2.83 0.91 -6.79
CA GLY A 109 2.86 -0.18 -5.83
C GLY A 109 3.76 -1.31 -6.25
N PHE A 110 4.18 -2.13 -5.29
CA PHE A 110 5.00 -3.31 -5.52
C PHE A 110 4.32 -4.57 -4.98
N SER A 111 4.32 -5.67 -5.75
CA SER A 111 3.75 -6.96 -5.36
C SER A 111 2.31 -6.81 -4.85
N GLN A 112 2.02 -7.12 -3.58
CA GLN A 112 0.68 -6.90 -2.99
C GLN A 112 0.23 -5.43 -3.10
N GLY A 113 1.14 -4.47 -2.91
CA GLY A 113 0.85 -3.05 -3.07
C GLY A 113 0.54 -2.66 -4.51
N ALA A 114 1.10 -3.35 -5.51
CA ALA A 114 0.78 -3.10 -6.93
C ALA A 114 -0.67 -3.48 -7.25
N CYS A 115 -1.10 -4.63 -6.73
CA CYS A 115 -2.48 -5.08 -6.83
C CYS A 115 -3.44 -4.11 -6.12
N MET A 116 -3.09 -3.61 -4.92
CA MET A 116 -3.89 -2.57 -4.24
C MET A 116 -3.91 -1.25 -5.02
N ALA A 117 -2.78 -0.84 -5.61
CA ALA A 117 -2.68 0.38 -6.41
C ALA A 117 -3.63 0.34 -7.62
N ALA A 118 -3.62 -0.78 -8.36
CA ALA A 118 -4.52 -0.99 -9.49
C ALA A 118 -5.99 -1.04 -9.05
N ALA A 119 -6.29 -1.73 -7.95
CA ALA A 119 -7.65 -1.77 -7.40
C ALA A 119 -8.13 -0.37 -6.99
N LEU A 120 -7.31 0.38 -6.27
CA LEU A 120 -7.64 1.72 -5.81
C LEU A 120 -7.90 2.67 -6.99
N ALA A 121 -7.04 2.66 -8.00
CA ALA A 121 -7.24 3.50 -9.17
C ALA A 121 -8.52 3.12 -9.93
N LYS A 122 -8.81 1.82 -10.10
CA LYS A 122 -10.08 1.37 -10.67
C LYS A 122 -11.30 1.80 -9.84
N ILE A 123 -11.20 1.72 -8.51
CA ILE A 123 -12.24 2.17 -7.59
C ILE A 123 -12.50 3.67 -7.77
N LEU A 124 -11.45 4.49 -7.89
CA LEU A 124 -11.60 5.94 -8.04
C LEU A 124 -12.06 6.36 -9.45
N GLU A 125 -11.87 5.53 -10.47
CA GLU A 125 -12.45 5.74 -11.81
C GLU A 125 -13.97 5.47 -11.85
N GLN A 126 -14.48 4.55 -11.02
CA GLN A 126 -15.89 4.14 -10.98
C GLN A 126 -16.38 3.99 -9.52
N PRO A 127 -16.35 5.07 -8.72
CA PRO A 127 -16.60 5.01 -7.28
C PRO A 127 -18.02 4.54 -6.93
N GLU A 128 -18.99 4.78 -7.80
CA GLU A 128 -20.38 4.33 -7.66
C GLU A 128 -20.54 2.80 -7.64
N ALA A 129 -19.61 2.05 -8.25
CA ALA A 129 -19.59 0.59 -8.20
C ALA A 129 -19.04 0.05 -6.86
N TYR A 130 -18.44 0.91 -6.03
CA TYR A 130 -17.77 0.55 -4.79
C TYR A 130 -18.23 1.43 -3.61
N PRO A 131 -19.46 1.24 -3.08
CA PRO A 131 -20.02 2.13 -2.06
C PRO A 131 -19.16 2.31 -0.80
N ALA A 132 -18.29 1.35 -0.47
CA ALA A 132 -17.40 1.41 0.68
C ALA A 132 -16.35 2.55 0.61
N ILE A 133 -16.01 3.04 -0.59
CA ILE A 133 -15.06 4.15 -0.77
C ILE A 133 -15.72 5.52 -0.55
N LEU A 134 -17.04 5.62 -0.72
CA LEU A 134 -17.75 6.89 -0.76
C LEU A 134 -17.76 7.60 0.61
N VAL A 135 -17.80 8.93 0.54
CA VAL A 135 -17.93 9.85 1.67
C VAL A 135 -19.09 10.77 1.34
N ASP A 136 -20.17 10.67 2.12
CA ASP A 136 -21.40 11.44 1.88
C ASP A 136 -21.93 11.33 0.43
N GLY A 137 -21.72 10.15 -0.20
CA GLY A 137 -22.15 9.86 -1.57
C GLY A 137 -21.11 10.17 -2.66
N GLU A 138 -19.99 10.80 -2.32
CA GLU A 138 -18.98 11.24 -3.28
C GLU A 138 -17.64 10.50 -3.10
N ALA A 139 -16.83 10.44 -4.16
CA ALA A 139 -15.49 9.87 -4.07
C ALA A 139 -14.57 10.74 -3.19
N PRO A 140 -13.75 10.14 -2.31
CA PRO A 140 -12.86 10.91 -1.43
C PRO A 140 -11.72 11.59 -2.20
N HIS A 141 -11.46 11.16 -3.43
CA HIS A 141 -10.38 11.61 -4.29
C HIS A 141 -10.80 11.49 -5.77
N PRO A 142 -10.36 12.40 -6.66
CA PRO A 142 -10.55 12.22 -8.10
C PRO A 142 -9.84 10.96 -8.64
N PRO A 143 -10.12 10.51 -9.87
CA PRO A 143 -9.37 9.41 -10.49
C PRO A 143 -7.85 9.67 -10.47
N LEU A 144 -7.07 8.63 -10.20
CA LEU A 144 -5.61 8.67 -10.22
C LEU A 144 -5.11 8.42 -11.65
N HIS A 145 -4.05 9.09 -12.09
CA HIS A 145 -3.40 8.72 -13.36
C HIS A 145 -2.57 7.44 -13.13
N HIS A 146 -2.88 6.38 -13.88
CA HIS A 146 -2.20 5.09 -13.82
C HIS A 146 -0.78 5.17 -14.42
N ILE A 147 0.26 4.82 -13.65
CA ILE A 147 1.64 4.64 -14.15
C ILE A 147 2.01 3.16 -13.99
N HIS A 148 2.05 2.41 -15.10
CA HIS A 148 2.52 1.02 -15.14
C HIS A 148 3.99 0.95 -15.56
N HIS A 149 4.81 0.24 -14.81
CA HIS A 149 6.15 -0.23 -15.20
C HIS A 149 6.37 -1.65 -14.72
#